data_AF-A0A3A1WSV7-F1
#
_entry.id   AF-A0A3A1WSV7-F1
#
_cell.length_a   1.000
_cell.length_b   1.000
_cell.length_c   1.000
_cell.angle_alpha   90.00
_cell.angle_beta   90.00
_cell.angle_gamma   90.00
#
_symmetry.space_group_name_H-M   'P 1'
#
loop_
_entity.id
_entity.type
_entity.pdbx_description
1 polymer ?
#
loop_
_entity_poly.entity_id
_entity_poly.type
_entity_poly.pdbx_seq_one_letter_code
_entity_poly.pdbx_strand_id
1 'polypeptide(L)'
;MVKKTTKSMNAFSKKLTAASIATILAGASVSMFGFAANSAYASEYGKASTTGFNKNVNFGPDNRDDYPTGLATPGKTNTTQQSSVEQTAAGLFKSAMNDSSLTQEQRNDARDAYETLTGKMDKPDWYDSKVTLGKGEEYPDSTTRLKNAISYMRALNTYRQSRGLNPLGVSLKLTAWSINDSFFSANQRAHAMHYQSFENLAWADYGDGTYNGGTTPETMTGAMKQWITDEKKVYDEYKAKGEEPPAEKVGHYTNFIDDSLKSMGFTTGNISTAYRSIATWNARMDDAPFTVDEYEQLINNYLSGKAGSSNTTPEPSTPEVTPEVTPEVTPEV
;
A
#
# COMPACT_ATOMS: atom_id res chain seq x y z
N MET A 1 45.41 -64.25 -48.25
CA MET A 1 45.42 -62.89 -47.66
C MET A 1 43.98 -62.54 -47.32
N VAL A 2 43.47 -62.75 -46.09
CA VAL A 2 43.44 -61.81 -44.93
C VAL A 2 42.84 -60.44 -45.36
N LYS A 3 41.70 -59.88 -44.90
CA LYS A 3 40.94 -59.74 -43.64
C LYS A 3 39.49 -59.28 -44.02
N LYS A 4 38.39 -59.76 -43.41
CA LYS A 4 37.69 -59.30 -42.18
C LYS A 4 36.89 -57.96 -42.28
N THR A 5 35.56 -58.11 -42.15
CA THR A 5 34.58 -57.35 -41.31
C THR A 5 34.13 -55.91 -41.62
N THR A 6 32.80 -55.80 -41.86
CA THR A 6 31.78 -54.86 -41.33
C THR A 6 32.10 -53.38 -41.12
N LYS A 7 31.26 -52.51 -41.70
CA LYS A 7 31.11 -51.11 -41.27
C LYS A 7 29.69 -50.87 -40.74
N SER A 8 29.63 -50.63 -39.43
CA SER A 8 28.48 -50.26 -38.61
C SER A 8 28.24 -48.74 -38.62
N MET A 9 27.01 -48.35 -38.30
CA MET A 9 26.51 -47.00 -38.06
C MET A 9 27.14 -46.30 -36.83
N ASN A 10 27.10 -44.95 -36.89
CA ASN A 10 27.16 -43.91 -35.84
C ASN A 10 28.34 -43.81 -34.86
N ALA A 11 29.00 -42.64 -34.87
CA ALA A 11 29.16 -41.76 -33.69
C ALA A 11 30.00 -40.49 -33.99
N PHE A 12 29.41 -39.33 -33.71
CA PHE A 12 29.93 -38.14 -32.99
C PHE A 12 31.39 -37.64 -33.11
N SER A 13 31.52 -36.30 -32.99
CA SER A 13 32.74 -35.48 -32.76
C SER A 13 33.42 -34.96 -34.06
N LYS A 14 33.85 -33.70 -34.21
CA LYS A 14 34.32 -32.67 -33.28
C LYS A 14 34.46 -31.32 -34.02
N LYS A 15 34.31 -30.22 -33.27
CA LYS A 15 34.98 -28.91 -33.42
C LYS A 15 34.63 -28.03 -34.62
N LEU A 16 33.88 -26.96 -34.36
CA LEU A 16 34.15 -25.66 -34.99
C LEU A 16 34.65 -24.68 -33.91
N THR A 17 35.83 -24.14 -34.18
CA THR A 17 36.57 -23.16 -33.37
C THR A 17 36.32 -21.74 -33.87
N ALA A 18 36.46 -20.81 -32.92
CA ALA A 18 36.27 -19.35 -33.00
C ALA A 18 36.82 -18.65 -34.25
N ALA A 19 35.97 -17.85 -34.88
CA ALA A 19 36.15 -16.44 -35.27
C ALA A 19 35.20 -16.10 -36.42
N SER A 20 34.23 -15.22 -36.17
CA SER A 20 33.57 -14.27 -37.13
C SER A 20 32.10 -14.00 -36.80
N ILE A 21 31.74 -13.56 -35.58
CA ILE A 21 30.63 -12.58 -35.39
C ILE A 21 30.95 -11.78 -34.11
N ALA A 22 31.66 -10.67 -34.27
CA ALA A 22 31.81 -9.66 -33.23
C ALA A 22 31.35 -8.33 -33.79
N THR A 23 30.03 -8.08 -33.77
CA THR A 23 29.49 -6.72 -33.71
C THR A 23 28.05 -6.75 -33.17
N ILE A 24 27.84 -6.01 -32.07
CA ILE A 24 26.57 -5.64 -31.42
C ILE A 24 25.81 -6.76 -30.68
N LEU A 25 26.35 -7.14 -29.53
CA LEU A 25 25.57 -7.71 -28.40
C LEU A 25 25.86 -6.87 -27.15
N ALA A 26 25.40 -5.61 -27.18
CA ALA A 26 25.03 -4.87 -25.97
C ALA A 26 23.49 -4.98 -25.84
N GLY A 27 23.00 -6.21 -25.80
CA GLY A 27 21.59 -6.54 -25.64
C GLY A 27 21.37 -6.98 -24.21
N ALA A 28 20.48 -6.27 -23.52
CA ALA A 28 20.07 -6.47 -22.14
C ALA A 28 20.18 -7.93 -21.66
N SER A 29 21.08 -8.18 -20.71
CA SER A 29 20.91 -9.29 -19.79
C SER A 29 19.71 -8.98 -18.90
N VAL A 30 18.50 -9.21 -19.43
CA VAL A 30 17.31 -9.43 -18.62
C VAL A 30 17.61 -10.65 -17.78
N SER A 31 17.88 -10.42 -16.50
CA SER A 31 18.00 -11.49 -15.52
C SER A 31 16.65 -12.19 -15.42
N MET A 32 16.47 -13.23 -16.24
CA MET A 32 15.42 -14.23 -16.08
C MET A 32 15.75 -15.10 -14.86
N PHE A 33 15.52 -14.58 -13.65
CA PHE A 33 15.41 -15.40 -12.45
C PHE A 33 14.40 -14.76 -11.48
N GLY A 34 13.18 -15.30 -11.48
CA GLY A 34 12.15 -15.09 -10.45
C GLY A 34 10.97 -14.22 -10.88
N PHE A 35 10.00 -14.78 -11.60
CA PHE A 35 8.66 -14.18 -11.73
C PHE A 35 7.96 -14.16 -10.37
N ALA A 36 8.18 -13.11 -9.56
CA ALA A 36 7.19 -12.66 -8.60
C ALA A 36 6.10 -11.97 -9.43
N ALA A 37 4.89 -12.52 -9.45
CA ALA A 37 3.80 -11.87 -10.17
C ALA A 37 3.34 -10.70 -9.30
N ASN A 38 4.03 -9.56 -9.44
CA ASN A 38 3.60 -8.29 -8.91
C ASN A 38 2.78 -7.62 -10.03
N SER A 39 1.60 -7.15 -9.69
CA SER A 39 0.73 -6.44 -10.63
C SER A 39 0.23 -5.18 -9.96
N ALA A 40 0.08 -4.13 -10.75
CA ALA A 40 -0.62 -2.92 -10.34
C ALA A 40 -1.98 -2.90 -11.03
N TYR A 41 -2.97 -2.37 -10.34
CA TYR A 41 -4.28 -2.14 -10.92
C TYR A 41 -4.63 -0.66 -10.78
N ALA A 42 -5.09 -0.06 -11.87
CA ALA A 42 -5.72 1.23 -11.86
C ALA A 42 -7.11 1.02 -12.47
N SER A 43 -8.16 1.03 -11.65
CA SER A 43 -9.52 0.94 -12.20
C SER A 43 -9.78 2.10 -13.19
N GLU A 44 -10.51 1.85 -14.28
CA GLU A 44 -10.86 2.90 -15.25
C GLU A 44 -11.67 4.05 -14.60
N TYR A 45 -12.34 3.79 -13.49
CA TYR A 45 -13.02 4.79 -12.65
C TYR A 45 -12.06 5.68 -11.84
N GLY A 46 -10.81 5.23 -11.61
CA GLY A 46 -9.75 6.04 -11.01
C GLY A 46 -9.23 7.14 -11.95
N LYS A 47 -9.44 7.02 -13.27
CA LYS A 47 -9.09 8.07 -14.26
C LYS A 47 -10.30 8.86 -14.74
N ALA A 48 -11.51 8.36 -14.53
CA ALA A 48 -12.75 8.95 -15.03
C ALA A 48 -13.69 9.37 -13.89
N SER A 49 -13.54 10.58 -13.35
CA SER A 49 -14.66 11.35 -12.79
C SER A 49 -14.28 12.82 -12.49
N THR A 50 -14.11 13.65 -13.52
CA THR A 50 -14.42 15.10 -13.42
C THR A 50 -15.80 15.44 -14.02
N THR A 51 -16.50 14.45 -14.58
CA THR A 51 -17.88 14.59 -15.04
C THR A 51 -18.61 13.27 -14.88
N GLY A 52 -19.53 13.18 -13.91
CA GLY A 52 -20.51 12.09 -13.86
C GLY A 52 -20.49 11.22 -12.62
N PHE A 53 -20.50 11.81 -11.42
CA PHE A 53 -21.36 11.23 -10.38
C PHE A 53 -22.78 11.26 -10.96
N ASN A 54 -23.30 10.11 -11.36
CA ASN A 54 -24.71 10.01 -11.65
C ASN A 54 -25.43 10.24 -10.32
N LYS A 55 -25.89 11.47 -10.08
CA LYS A 55 -26.72 11.89 -8.94
C LYS A 55 -28.04 11.09 -8.82
N ASN A 56 -28.25 10.07 -9.64
CA ASN A 56 -29.47 9.31 -9.78
C ASN A 56 -29.29 7.80 -9.50
N VAL A 57 -28.38 7.42 -8.61
CA VAL A 57 -28.65 6.20 -7.82
C VAL A 57 -29.59 6.65 -6.71
N ASN A 58 -30.89 6.41 -6.92
CA ASN A 58 -31.92 6.63 -5.92
C ASN A 58 -31.70 5.63 -4.78
N PHE A 59 -30.80 5.95 -3.84
CA PHE A 59 -30.93 5.42 -2.49
C PHE A 59 -32.28 5.96 -1.99
N GLY A 60 -33.24 5.06 -1.81
CA GLY A 60 -34.58 5.40 -1.33
C GLY A 60 -34.53 6.29 -0.08
N PRO A 61 -35.63 6.98 0.27
CA PRO A 61 -35.62 8.04 1.26
C PRO A 61 -34.86 7.62 2.50
N ASP A 62 -33.84 8.43 2.74
CA ASP A 62 -32.91 8.38 3.83
C ASP A 62 -33.68 8.57 5.14
N ASN A 63 -34.26 7.49 5.67
CA ASN A 63 -34.84 7.46 7.00
C ASN A 63 -33.69 7.48 8.03
N ARG A 64 -32.96 8.60 8.07
CA ARG A 64 -31.86 8.91 9.00
C ARG A 64 -32.35 9.48 10.34
N ASP A 65 -33.63 9.33 10.66
CA ASP A 65 -34.24 9.86 11.89
C ASP A 65 -34.61 8.78 12.93
N ASP A 66 -34.29 7.51 12.71
CA ASP A 66 -34.78 6.41 13.57
C ASP A 66 -33.69 5.52 14.18
N TYR A 67 -32.52 6.10 14.50
CA TYR A 67 -31.63 5.49 15.48
C TYR A 67 -31.95 6.03 16.88
N PRO A 68 -32.29 5.18 17.86
CA PRO A 68 -32.68 5.66 19.17
C PRO A 68 -31.50 6.41 19.82
N THR A 69 -31.67 7.72 20.03
CA THR A 69 -30.76 8.60 20.78
C THR A 69 -30.81 8.33 22.29
N GLY A 70 -30.83 7.06 22.68
CA GLY A 70 -31.02 6.63 24.06
C GLY A 70 -29.98 5.62 24.49
N LEU A 71 -28.73 6.07 24.72
CA LEU A 71 -27.81 5.34 25.59
C LEU A 71 -27.70 6.11 26.91
N ALA A 72 -28.12 5.41 27.96
CA ALA A 72 -28.27 5.89 29.32
C ALA A 72 -26.98 6.51 29.87
N THR A 73 -27.19 7.54 30.69
CA THR A 73 -26.18 8.19 31.53
C THR A 73 -25.35 7.16 32.31
N PRO A 74 -24.01 7.22 32.32
CA PRO A 74 -23.22 6.28 33.12
C PRO A 74 -23.40 6.58 34.61
N GLY A 75 -24.12 5.69 35.30
CA GLY A 75 -24.10 5.62 36.75
C GLY A 75 -22.69 5.25 37.24
N LYS A 76 -22.21 5.97 38.25
CA LYS A 76 -20.98 5.62 38.97
C LYS A 76 -21.12 4.23 39.59
N THR A 77 -20.21 3.31 39.32
CA THR A 77 -19.25 2.73 40.31
C THR A 77 -18.60 1.41 39.87
N ASN A 78 -17.35 1.26 40.33
CA ASN A 78 -16.55 0.05 40.59
C ASN A 78 -15.82 -0.66 39.44
N THR A 79 -14.52 -0.32 39.40
CA THR A 79 -13.37 -1.08 38.89
C THR A 79 -13.58 -2.59 38.81
N THR A 80 -13.69 -3.07 37.58
CA THR A 80 -13.40 -4.45 37.19
C THR A 80 -12.47 -4.36 35.98
N GLN A 81 -11.41 -5.16 35.95
CA GLN A 81 -10.29 -5.05 35.00
C GLN A 81 -10.74 -4.82 33.56
N GLN A 82 -10.12 -3.82 32.92
CA GLN A 82 -10.19 -3.54 31.49
C GLN A 82 -10.08 -4.85 30.71
N SER A 83 -11.15 -5.24 30.01
CA SER A 83 -11.05 -6.24 28.94
C SER A 83 -9.98 -5.75 27.97
N SER A 84 -8.97 -6.57 27.69
CA SER A 84 -7.93 -6.31 26.70
C SER A 84 -8.56 -5.75 25.43
N VAL A 85 -8.28 -4.49 25.11
CA VAL A 85 -8.72 -3.86 23.87
C VAL A 85 -8.32 -4.79 22.72
N GLU A 86 -9.27 -5.23 21.89
CA GLU A 86 -8.95 -6.05 20.72
C GLU A 86 -8.01 -5.23 19.82
N GLN A 87 -6.76 -5.69 19.69
CA GLN A 87 -5.68 -5.01 18.94
C GLN A 87 -5.85 -5.20 17.42
N THR A 88 -7.04 -4.88 16.93
CA THR A 88 -7.46 -5.06 15.54
C THR A 88 -7.88 -3.73 14.92
N ALA A 89 -7.80 -3.65 13.60
CA ALA A 89 -8.29 -2.56 12.78
C ALA A 89 -9.80 -2.33 13.02
N ALA A 90 -10.59 -3.40 13.13
CA ALA A 90 -12.02 -3.30 13.42
C ALA A 90 -12.27 -2.63 14.78
N GLY A 91 -11.48 -2.96 15.81
CA GLY A 91 -11.56 -2.31 17.11
C GLY A 91 -11.16 -0.83 17.05
N LEU A 92 -10.07 -0.50 16.35
CA LEU A 92 -9.62 0.87 16.10
C LEU A 92 -10.70 1.71 15.40
N PHE A 93 -11.26 1.21 14.30
CA PHE A 93 -12.28 1.92 13.53
C PHE A 93 -13.57 2.11 14.32
N LYS A 94 -13.98 1.10 15.09
CA LYS A 94 -15.12 1.18 16.01
C LYS A 94 -14.89 2.23 17.10
N SER A 95 -13.66 2.35 17.61
CA SER A 95 -13.30 3.39 18.56
C SER A 95 -13.36 4.77 17.92
N ALA A 96 -12.73 4.94 16.75
CA ALA A 96 -12.66 6.20 16.03
C ALA A 96 -14.06 6.73 15.63
N MET A 97 -14.95 5.87 15.12
CA MET A 97 -16.30 6.32 14.71
C MET A 97 -17.16 6.83 15.89
N ASN A 98 -16.79 6.52 17.13
CA ASN A 98 -17.46 6.98 18.35
C ASN A 98 -16.65 8.06 19.10
N ASP A 99 -15.51 8.47 18.57
CA ASP A 99 -14.64 9.46 19.20
C ASP A 99 -15.15 10.89 18.91
N SER A 100 -15.68 11.55 19.93
CA SER A 100 -16.22 12.91 19.82
C SER A 100 -15.14 13.96 19.54
N SER A 101 -13.87 13.65 19.77
CA SER A 101 -12.75 14.57 19.49
C SER A 101 -12.37 14.63 18.01
N LEU A 102 -12.73 13.60 17.24
CA LEU A 102 -12.53 13.58 15.78
C LEU A 102 -13.54 14.46 15.06
N THR A 103 -13.24 14.83 13.82
CA THR A 103 -14.21 15.51 12.96
C THR A 103 -15.33 14.57 12.54
N GLN A 104 -16.44 15.11 12.04
CA GLN A 104 -17.53 14.27 11.51
C GLN A 104 -17.07 13.44 10.30
N GLU A 105 -16.19 13.99 9.46
CA GLU A 105 -15.63 13.30 8.30
C GLU A 105 -14.76 12.11 8.72
N GLN A 106 -13.87 12.31 9.70
CA GLN A 106 -13.05 11.24 10.28
C GLN A 106 -13.90 10.14 10.91
N ARG A 107 -14.98 10.49 11.63
CA ARG A 107 -15.92 9.50 12.17
C ARG A 107 -16.68 8.74 11.08
N ASN A 108 -17.04 9.40 9.99
CA ASN A 108 -17.72 8.77 8.85
C ASN A 108 -16.79 7.79 8.13
N ASP A 109 -15.55 8.19 7.85
CA ASP A 109 -14.55 7.30 7.25
C ASP A 109 -14.24 6.10 8.15
N ALA A 110 -14.16 6.29 9.47
CA ALA A 110 -14.04 5.19 10.43
C ALA A 110 -15.25 4.23 10.41
N ARG A 111 -16.48 4.76 10.26
CA ARG A 111 -17.69 3.93 10.13
C ARG A 111 -17.67 3.12 8.85
N ASP A 112 -17.39 3.76 7.71
CA ASP A 112 -17.26 3.09 6.40
C ASP A 112 -16.19 1.99 6.46
N ALA A 113 -15.05 2.29 7.09
CA ALA A 113 -13.96 1.34 7.29
C ALA A 113 -14.40 0.14 8.13
N TYR A 114 -15.09 0.37 9.25
CA TYR A 114 -15.60 -0.70 10.11
C TYR A 114 -16.63 -1.57 9.39
N GLU A 115 -17.59 -0.96 8.70
CA GLU A 115 -18.65 -1.68 7.99
C GLU A 115 -18.11 -2.47 6.79
N THR A 116 -17.15 -1.92 6.05
CA THR A 116 -16.48 -2.63 4.95
C THR A 116 -15.60 -3.77 5.48
N LEU A 117 -14.77 -3.50 6.48
CA LEU A 117 -13.86 -4.50 7.05
C LEU A 117 -14.61 -5.67 7.67
N THR A 118 -15.81 -5.45 8.21
CA THR A 118 -16.63 -6.49 8.85
C THR A 118 -17.66 -7.14 7.91
N GLY A 119 -17.63 -6.81 6.61
CA GLY A 119 -18.52 -7.38 5.61
C GLY A 119 -19.98 -6.93 5.73
N LYS A 120 -20.24 -5.80 6.40
CA LYS A 120 -21.58 -5.18 6.50
C LYS A 120 -21.89 -4.28 5.31
N MET A 121 -20.85 -3.72 4.69
CA MET A 121 -20.94 -2.86 3.50
C MET A 121 -20.00 -3.41 2.42
N ASP A 122 -20.41 -3.28 1.15
CA ASP A 122 -19.58 -3.57 -0.03
C ASP A 122 -18.85 -4.93 0.06
N LYS A 123 -19.56 -5.95 0.56
CA LYS A 123 -18.99 -7.28 0.84
C LYS A 123 -18.80 -8.07 -0.46
N PRO A 124 -17.57 -8.48 -0.82
CA PRO A 124 -17.34 -9.36 -1.96
C PRO A 124 -17.84 -10.79 -1.71
N ASP A 125 -18.21 -11.51 -2.78
CA ASP A 125 -18.67 -12.91 -2.71
C ASP A 125 -17.62 -13.87 -2.08
N TRP A 126 -16.33 -13.53 -2.20
CA TRP A 126 -15.24 -14.31 -1.61
C TRP A 126 -15.00 -14.00 -0.12
N TYR A 127 -15.58 -12.93 0.43
CA TYR A 127 -15.27 -12.42 1.77
C TYR A 127 -15.37 -13.50 2.85
N ASP A 128 -16.53 -14.16 2.95
CA ASP A 128 -16.82 -15.14 4.01
C ASP A 128 -15.89 -16.37 3.94
N SER A 129 -15.28 -16.62 2.78
CA SER A 129 -14.37 -17.76 2.55
C SER A 129 -12.88 -17.42 2.74
N LYS A 130 -12.50 -16.14 2.69
CA LYS A 130 -11.07 -15.72 2.69
C LYS A 130 -10.69 -14.81 3.84
N VAL A 131 -11.60 -13.96 4.31
CA VAL A 131 -11.30 -12.97 5.36
C VAL A 131 -11.36 -13.62 6.72
N THR A 132 -10.29 -13.50 7.49
CA THR A 132 -10.22 -14.03 8.86
C THR A 132 -9.54 -13.01 9.77
N LEU A 133 -10.35 -12.20 10.45
CA LEU A 133 -9.89 -11.12 11.33
C LEU A 133 -9.45 -11.63 12.71
N GLY A 134 -8.61 -10.84 13.38
CA GLY A 134 -8.31 -10.98 14.81
C GLY A 134 -7.52 -12.24 15.17
N LYS A 135 -6.63 -12.70 14.29
CA LYS A 135 -5.86 -13.94 14.52
C LYS A 135 -4.45 -13.74 15.07
N GLY A 136 -3.96 -12.51 15.15
CA GLY A 136 -2.68 -12.19 15.79
C GLY A 136 -1.95 -11.04 15.13
N GLU A 137 -0.80 -10.69 15.69
CA GLU A 137 0.01 -9.52 15.26
C GLU A 137 0.53 -9.63 13.83
N GLU A 138 0.64 -10.85 13.30
CA GLU A 138 1.08 -11.09 11.92
C GLU A 138 0.01 -10.84 10.87
N TYR A 139 -1.25 -10.70 11.26
CA TYR A 139 -2.37 -10.52 10.34
C TYR A 139 -2.50 -9.07 9.89
N PRO A 140 -2.96 -8.85 8.63
CA PRO A 140 -3.03 -7.50 8.07
C PRO A 140 -3.98 -6.58 8.82
N ASP A 141 -4.94 -7.12 9.58
CA ASP A 141 -5.85 -6.34 10.42
C ASP A 141 -5.32 -6.05 11.83
N SER A 142 -4.09 -6.43 12.18
CA SER A 142 -3.54 -6.13 13.50
C SER A 142 -3.11 -4.66 13.60
N THR A 143 -3.33 -4.04 14.76
CA THR A 143 -2.85 -2.66 14.99
C THR A 143 -1.33 -2.54 14.93
N THR A 144 -0.60 -3.63 15.20
CA THR A 144 0.86 -3.69 15.02
C THR A 144 1.24 -3.51 13.55
N ARG A 145 0.56 -4.22 12.63
CA ARG A 145 0.80 -4.06 11.18
C ARG A 145 0.42 -2.68 10.69
N LEU A 146 -0.71 -2.15 11.16
CA LEU A 146 -1.14 -0.79 10.84
C LEU A 146 -0.14 0.27 11.30
N LYS A 147 0.46 0.09 12.48
CA LYS A 147 1.49 0.99 13.00
C LYS A 147 2.78 0.88 12.19
N ASN A 148 3.23 -0.34 11.90
CA ASN A 148 4.47 -0.55 11.15
C ASN A 148 4.37 -0.02 9.71
N ALA A 149 3.19 -0.14 9.10
CA ALA A 149 2.84 0.42 7.79
C ALA A 149 3.08 1.94 7.65
N ILE A 150 3.06 2.71 8.73
CA ILE A 150 3.26 4.17 8.72
C ILE A 150 4.64 4.53 8.15
N SER A 151 5.65 3.70 8.40
CA SER A 151 7.00 3.91 7.86
C SER A 151 7.04 3.83 6.33
N TYR A 152 6.24 2.94 5.70
CA TYR A 152 6.05 2.90 4.25
C TYR A 152 5.36 4.16 3.74
N MET A 153 4.27 4.57 4.40
CA MET A 153 3.50 5.77 4.05
C MET A 153 4.37 7.04 4.06
N ARG A 154 5.21 7.20 5.09
CA ARG A 154 6.16 8.31 5.21
C ARG A 154 7.18 8.31 4.10
N ALA A 155 7.82 7.17 3.84
CA ALA A 155 8.82 7.05 2.77
C ALA A 155 8.22 7.35 1.38
N LEU A 156 6.99 6.88 1.13
CA LEU A 156 6.25 7.20 -0.09
C LEU A 156 6.00 8.70 -0.22
N ASN A 157 5.52 9.35 0.84
CA ASN A 157 5.24 10.78 0.81
C ASN A 157 6.51 11.61 0.62
N THR A 158 7.62 11.26 1.27
CA THR A 158 8.92 11.90 1.02
C THR A 158 9.34 11.76 -0.45
N TYR A 159 9.17 10.56 -1.03
CA TYR A 159 9.45 10.35 -2.45
C TYR A 159 8.55 11.20 -3.35
N ARG A 160 7.23 11.23 -3.12
CA ARG A 160 6.28 12.07 -3.87
C ARG A 160 6.66 13.55 -3.80
N GLN A 161 6.98 14.05 -2.61
CA GLN A 161 7.39 15.44 -2.41
C GLN A 161 8.70 15.77 -3.15
N SER A 162 9.68 14.86 -3.16
CA SER A 162 10.92 15.02 -3.95
C SER A 162 10.68 15.17 -5.46
N ARG A 163 9.49 14.76 -5.93
CA ARG A 163 9.04 14.83 -7.32
C ARG A 163 8.11 16.02 -7.58
N GLY A 164 7.90 16.90 -6.59
CA GLY A 164 6.98 18.02 -6.68
C GLY A 164 5.50 17.64 -6.56
N LEU A 165 5.20 16.42 -6.06
CA LEU A 165 3.83 15.94 -5.87
C LEU A 165 3.36 16.19 -4.43
N ASN A 166 2.05 16.33 -4.27
CA ASN A 166 1.44 16.43 -2.95
C ASN A 166 1.59 15.11 -2.17
N PRO A 167 1.83 15.17 -0.84
CA PRO A 167 1.75 14.00 0.02
C PRO A 167 0.31 13.47 0.03
N LEU A 168 0.18 12.15 0.15
CA LEU A 168 -1.11 11.49 0.35
C LEU A 168 -1.47 11.50 1.84
N GLY A 169 -2.73 11.78 2.16
CA GLY A 169 -3.27 11.48 3.48
C GLY A 169 -3.76 10.04 3.58
N VAL A 170 -4.24 9.66 4.76
CA VAL A 170 -4.72 8.31 5.09
C VAL A 170 -6.25 8.28 5.15
N SER A 171 -6.85 7.28 4.51
CA SER A 171 -8.25 6.89 4.71
C SER A 171 -8.31 5.54 5.40
N LEU A 172 -9.11 5.46 6.46
CA LEU A 172 -9.40 4.21 7.17
C LEU A 172 -10.19 3.26 6.26
N LYS A 173 -11.06 3.79 5.40
CA LYS A 173 -11.79 3.00 4.40
C LYS A 173 -10.83 2.33 3.41
N LEU A 174 -9.88 3.07 2.85
CA LEU A 174 -8.84 2.49 1.99
C LEU A 174 -7.95 1.50 2.74
N THR A 175 -7.71 1.73 4.03
CA THR A 175 -6.99 0.78 4.87
C THR A 175 -7.79 -0.51 5.04
N ALA A 176 -9.11 -0.45 5.25
CA ALA A 176 -9.99 -1.61 5.27
C ALA A 176 -9.98 -2.39 3.94
N TRP A 177 -9.96 -1.67 2.81
CA TRP A 177 -9.82 -2.29 1.48
C TRP A 177 -8.49 -3.05 1.38
N SER A 178 -7.38 -2.41 1.73
CA SER A 178 -6.06 -3.05 1.72
C SER A 178 -5.97 -4.28 2.63
N ILE A 179 -6.69 -4.31 3.75
CA ILE A 179 -6.78 -5.49 4.62
C ILE A 179 -7.55 -6.62 3.92
N ASN A 180 -8.74 -6.34 3.38
CA ASN A 180 -9.57 -7.34 2.69
C ASN A 180 -8.85 -7.89 1.44
N ASP A 181 -8.22 -7.02 0.66
CA ASP A 181 -7.41 -7.38 -0.50
C ASP A 181 -6.22 -8.25 -0.09
N SER A 182 -5.55 -7.95 1.03
CA SER A 182 -4.47 -8.80 1.56
C SER A 182 -4.96 -10.23 1.86
N PHE A 183 -6.15 -10.39 2.44
CA PHE A 183 -6.74 -11.73 2.66
C PHE A 183 -7.06 -12.45 1.35
N PHE A 184 -7.61 -11.74 0.36
CA PHE A 184 -7.82 -12.31 -0.96
C PHE A 184 -6.49 -12.77 -1.58
N SER A 185 -5.51 -11.86 -1.60
CA SER A 185 -4.21 -12.03 -2.23
C SER A 185 -3.30 -13.04 -1.51
N ALA A 186 -3.63 -13.40 -0.27
CA ALA A 186 -2.96 -14.46 0.48
C ALA A 186 -3.30 -15.84 -0.06
N ASN A 187 -4.53 -15.98 -0.53
CA ASN A 187 -5.11 -17.22 -1.03
C ASN A 187 -4.98 -17.33 -2.56
N GLN A 188 -4.73 -16.21 -3.25
CA GLN A 188 -4.66 -16.15 -4.70
C GLN A 188 -3.68 -15.04 -5.13
N ARG A 189 -2.71 -15.35 -5.98
CA ARG A 189 -1.76 -14.34 -6.48
C ARG A 189 -2.39 -13.46 -7.57
N ALA A 190 -3.32 -12.60 -7.16
CA ALA A 190 -4.02 -11.65 -8.01
C ALA A 190 -4.56 -10.48 -7.17
N HIS A 191 -4.92 -9.40 -7.86
CA HIS A 191 -5.78 -8.35 -7.33
C HIS A 191 -7.17 -8.91 -7.02
N ALA A 192 -7.77 -8.44 -5.92
CA ALA A 192 -9.15 -8.78 -5.62
C ALA A 192 -10.13 -8.17 -6.63
N MET A 193 -9.75 -7.03 -7.25
CA MET A 193 -10.53 -6.30 -8.26
C MET A 193 -11.98 -6.01 -7.84
N HIS A 194 -12.24 -5.92 -6.54
CA HIS A 194 -13.56 -5.64 -5.98
C HIS A 194 -13.74 -4.15 -5.75
N TYR A 195 -12.78 -3.53 -5.07
CA TYR A 195 -12.83 -2.10 -4.77
C TYR A 195 -12.35 -1.28 -5.97
N GLN A 196 -13.03 -0.16 -6.22
CA GLN A 196 -12.69 0.76 -7.30
C GLN A 196 -11.53 1.68 -6.91
N SER A 197 -10.33 1.14 -6.73
CA SER A 197 -9.14 1.88 -6.30
C SER A 197 -8.02 1.82 -7.34
N PHE A 198 -7.00 2.63 -7.10
CA PHE A 198 -5.64 2.31 -7.52
C PHE A 198 -5.07 1.33 -6.49
N GLU A 199 -4.46 0.23 -6.93
CA GLU A 199 -3.97 -0.82 -6.07
C GLU A 199 -2.55 -1.24 -6.46
N ASN A 200 -1.64 -1.27 -5.49
CA ASN A 200 -0.32 -1.87 -5.62
C ASN A 200 -0.21 -3.08 -4.69
N LEU A 201 0.14 -4.23 -5.27
CA LEU A 201 0.37 -5.50 -4.55
C LEU A 201 1.81 -5.97 -4.70
N ALA A 202 2.36 -6.52 -3.63
CA ALA A 202 3.63 -7.22 -3.67
C ALA A 202 3.67 -8.38 -2.67
N TRP A 203 4.43 -9.40 -3.04
CA TRP A 203 4.64 -10.61 -2.24
C TRP A 203 6.13 -10.84 -2.00
N ALA A 204 6.56 -10.85 -0.74
CA ALA A 204 7.92 -11.21 -0.34
C ALA A 204 7.97 -11.45 1.18
N ASP A 205 9.16 -11.57 1.77
CA ASP A 205 9.33 -11.43 3.22
C ASP A 205 9.55 -9.96 3.59
N TYR A 206 8.56 -9.35 4.24
CA TYR A 206 8.63 -7.98 4.74
C TYR A 206 8.81 -7.92 6.27
N GLY A 207 9.16 -9.05 6.91
CA GLY A 207 9.40 -9.11 8.34
C GLY A 207 8.16 -8.73 9.16
N ASP A 208 8.34 -7.81 10.10
CA ASP A 208 7.28 -7.28 10.96
C ASP A 208 6.38 -6.24 10.27
N GLY A 209 6.68 -5.89 9.01
CA GLY A 209 5.94 -4.88 8.25
C GLY A 209 6.50 -3.48 8.37
N THR A 210 7.60 -3.28 9.09
CA THR A 210 8.29 -1.99 9.17
C THR A 210 9.16 -1.77 7.94
N TYR A 211 9.14 -0.56 7.40
CA TYR A 211 10.02 -0.11 6.35
C TYR A 211 11.32 0.46 6.93
N ASN A 212 12.46 -0.03 6.44
CA ASN A 212 13.79 0.38 6.86
C ASN A 212 14.70 0.84 5.70
N GLY A 213 14.12 1.03 4.50
CA GLY A 213 14.84 1.52 3.33
C GLY A 213 14.92 3.04 3.28
N GLY A 214 15.60 3.57 2.26
CA GLY A 214 15.66 5.00 1.99
C GLY A 214 14.45 5.53 1.22
N THR A 215 14.49 6.81 0.84
CA THR A 215 13.39 7.52 0.17
C THR A 215 13.71 7.88 -1.29
N THR A 216 14.85 7.42 -1.81
CA THR A 216 15.19 7.53 -3.24
C THR A 216 15.09 6.16 -3.91
N PRO A 217 14.81 6.08 -5.22
CA PRO A 217 14.71 4.82 -5.93
C PRO A 217 15.91 3.90 -5.69
N GLU A 218 17.13 4.42 -5.63
CA GLU A 218 18.36 3.63 -5.47
C GLU A 218 18.53 3.03 -4.07
N THR A 219 17.84 3.59 -3.07
CA THR A 219 17.96 3.21 -1.65
C THR A 219 16.71 2.53 -1.10
N MET A 220 15.64 2.44 -1.89
CA MET A 220 14.40 1.80 -1.48
C MET A 220 14.54 0.27 -1.32
N THR A 221 13.90 -0.27 -0.30
CA THR A 221 13.88 -1.71 0.02
C THR A 221 12.44 -2.25 0.08
N GLY A 222 12.26 -3.49 0.54
CA GLY A 222 10.93 -4.07 0.75
C GLY A 222 10.04 -4.04 -0.49
N ALA A 223 8.76 -3.70 -0.30
CA ALA A 223 7.81 -3.58 -1.41
C ALA A 223 8.13 -2.38 -2.32
N MET A 224 8.68 -1.29 -1.76
CA MET A 224 9.00 -0.06 -2.50
C MET A 224 10.09 -0.28 -3.56
N LYS A 225 11.03 -1.21 -3.32
CA LYS A 225 12.01 -1.57 -4.34
C LYS A 225 11.32 -2.10 -5.61
N GLN A 226 10.38 -3.03 -5.44
CA GLN A 226 9.69 -3.65 -6.57
C GLN A 226 8.77 -2.63 -7.26
N TRP A 227 8.03 -1.84 -6.48
CA TRP A 227 7.06 -0.90 -7.01
C TRP A 227 7.65 0.38 -7.60
N ILE A 228 8.77 0.88 -7.06
CA ILE A 228 9.36 2.16 -7.47
C ILE A 228 10.71 1.93 -8.13
N THR A 229 11.68 1.32 -7.45
CA THR A 229 13.05 1.20 -7.98
C THR A 229 13.07 0.46 -9.31
N ASP A 230 12.48 -0.73 -9.34
CA ASP A 230 12.58 -1.64 -10.48
C ASP A 230 11.73 -1.13 -11.65
N GLU A 231 10.50 -0.66 -11.39
CA GLU A 231 9.60 -0.14 -12.43
C GLU A 231 9.99 1.25 -12.95
N LYS A 232 10.52 2.14 -12.09
CA LYS A 232 10.99 3.46 -12.54
C LYS A 232 12.12 3.33 -13.57
N LYS A 233 13.03 2.36 -13.38
CA LYS A 233 14.09 2.10 -14.36
C LYS A 233 13.50 1.79 -15.73
N VAL A 234 12.50 0.91 -15.78
CA VAL A 234 11.80 0.56 -17.02
C VAL A 234 11.10 1.81 -17.60
N TYR A 235 10.38 2.56 -16.77
CA TYR A 235 9.73 3.81 -17.17
C TYR A 235 10.69 4.79 -17.83
N ASP A 236 11.85 5.06 -17.20
CA ASP A 236 12.86 5.99 -17.71
C ASP A 236 13.44 5.50 -19.05
N GLU A 237 13.68 4.19 -19.20
CA GLU A 237 14.18 3.60 -20.46
C GLU A 237 13.20 3.78 -21.63
N TYR A 238 11.89 3.71 -21.40
CA TYR A 238 10.87 4.00 -22.40
C TYR A 238 10.81 5.50 -22.72
N LYS A 239 10.78 6.35 -21.69
CA LYS A 239 10.74 7.81 -21.88
C LYS A 239 11.97 8.35 -22.61
N ALA A 240 13.16 7.78 -22.37
CA ALA A 240 14.39 8.15 -23.08
C ALA A 240 14.33 7.85 -24.60
N LYS A 241 13.46 6.93 -25.03
CA LYS A 241 13.21 6.60 -26.44
C LYS A 241 12.05 7.40 -27.05
N GLY A 242 11.37 8.23 -26.27
CA GLY A 242 10.14 8.91 -26.69
C GLY A 242 8.95 7.96 -26.83
N GLU A 243 8.98 6.80 -26.14
CA GLU A 243 7.92 5.80 -26.18
C GLU A 243 7.06 5.87 -24.91
N GLU A 244 5.80 5.44 -25.02
CA GLU A 244 4.94 5.24 -23.86
C GLU A 244 5.21 3.88 -23.20
N PRO A 245 5.48 3.84 -21.88
CA PRO A 245 5.76 2.60 -21.19
C PRO A 245 4.48 1.75 -21.05
N PRO A 246 4.54 0.43 -21.29
CA PRO A 246 3.39 -0.46 -21.10
C PRO A 246 2.95 -0.50 -19.63
N ALA A 247 1.64 -0.34 -19.39
CA ALA A 247 1.08 -0.23 -18.04
C ALA A 247 1.38 -1.46 -17.16
N GLU A 248 1.45 -2.65 -17.75
CA GLU A 248 1.78 -3.91 -17.06
C GLU A 248 3.24 -4.00 -16.58
N LYS A 249 4.10 -3.07 -16.99
CA LYS A 249 5.52 -3.01 -16.61
C LYS A 249 5.89 -1.86 -15.69
N VAL A 250 5.03 -0.85 -15.58
CA VAL A 250 5.30 0.39 -14.83
C VAL A 250 4.11 0.85 -14.00
N GLY A 251 3.12 -0.02 -13.82
CA GLY A 251 1.83 0.33 -13.22
C GLY A 251 1.97 0.73 -11.75
N HIS A 252 2.84 0.07 -10.98
CA HIS A 252 3.05 0.42 -9.58
C HIS A 252 3.69 1.80 -9.45
N TYR A 253 4.71 2.03 -10.27
CA TYR A 253 5.44 3.29 -10.28
C TYR A 253 4.53 4.44 -10.71
N THR A 254 3.77 4.24 -11.80
CA THR A 254 2.85 5.25 -12.33
C THR A 254 1.72 5.59 -11.35
N ASN A 255 1.19 4.60 -10.61
CA ASN A 255 0.26 4.86 -9.51
C ASN A 255 0.86 5.81 -8.46
N PHE A 256 2.13 5.62 -8.07
CA PHE A 256 2.76 6.46 -7.05
C PHE A 256 3.13 7.87 -7.50
N ILE A 257 3.28 8.11 -8.81
CA ILE A 257 3.55 9.45 -9.36
C ILE A 257 2.32 10.13 -9.94
N ASP A 258 1.14 9.53 -9.81
CA ASP A 258 -0.12 10.15 -10.19
C ASP A 258 -0.42 11.32 -9.25
N ASP A 259 -0.57 12.51 -9.84
CA ASP A 259 -0.75 13.78 -9.15
C ASP A 259 -2.21 14.02 -8.71
N SER A 260 -3.15 13.26 -9.27
CA SER A 260 -4.57 13.33 -8.92
C SER A 260 -4.89 12.63 -7.60
N LEU A 261 -4.01 11.73 -7.15
CA LEU A 261 -4.20 10.98 -5.91
C LEU A 261 -4.00 11.87 -4.68
N LYS A 262 -4.88 11.66 -3.70
CA LYS A 262 -4.90 12.44 -2.45
C LYS A 262 -4.96 11.59 -1.19
N SER A 263 -5.53 10.39 -1.28
CA SER A 263 -5.71 9.48 -0.14
C SER A 263 -5.12 8.11 -0.42
N MET A 264 -4.63 7.45 0.63
CA MET A 264 -4.14 6.08 0.60
C MET A 264 -4.59 5.26 1.81
N GLY A 265 -4.49 3.95 1.68
CA GLY A 265 -4.55 2.97 2.76
C GLY A 265 -3.52 1.88 2.53
N PHE A 266 -2.84 1.44 3.59
CA PHE A 266 -1.74 0.49 3.48
C PHE A 266 -1.74 -0.50 4.63
N THR A 267 -1.44 -1.76 4.33
CA THR A 267 -1.11 -2.75 5.35
C THR A 267 -0.15 -3.80 4.81
N THR A 268 0.42 -4.57 5.73
CA THR A 268 1.16 -5.80 5.42
C THR A 268 0.65 -6.94 6.27
N GLY A 269 0.79 -8.18 5.82
CA GLY A 269 0.45 -9.35 6.64
C GLY A 269 1.25 -10.59 6.26
N ASN A 270 1.66 -11.37 7.26
CA ASN A 270 2.40 -12.63 7.10
C ASN A 270 1.44 -13.82 7.08
N ILE A 271 0.40 -13.74 6.24
CA ILE A 271 -0.71 -14.69 6.23
C ILE A 271 -0.68 -15.66 5.05
N SER A 272 0.29 -15.51 4.13
CA SER A 272 0.43 -16.41 2.99
C SER A 272 1.41 -17.53 3.30
N THR A 273 0.97 -18.78 3.26
CA THR A 273 1.85 -19.95 3.39
C THR A 273 2.74 -20.14 2.16
N ALA A 274 2.34 -19.63 1.00
CA ALA A 274 3.10 -19.74 -0.25
C ALA A 274 4.13 -18.62 -0.42
N TYR A 275 3.84 -17.42 0.12
CA TYR A 275 4.60 -16.21 -0.20
C TYR A 275 5.11 -15.44 1.02
N ARG A 276 4.81 -15.92 2.24
CA ARG A 276 5.13 -15.28 3.53
C ARG A 276 4.33 -14.00 3.72
N SER A 277 4.85 -12.86 3.29
CA SER A 277 4.21 -11.55 3.48
C SER A 277 3.54 -11.04 2.21
N ILE A 278 2.51 -10.22 2.43
CA ILE A 278 1.81 -9.47 1.41
C ILE A 278 1.85 -8.01 1.82
N ALA A 279 2.12 -7.12 0.88
CA ALA A 279 1.98 -5.69 1.05
C ALA A 279 0.90 -5.20 0.09
N THR A 280 -0.07 -4.47 0.62
CA THR A 280 -1.22 -4.00 -0.14
C THR A 280 -1.41 -2.51 0.11
N TRP A 281 -1.40 -1.76 -0.97
CA TRP A 281 -1.62 -0.32 -0.98
C TRP A 281 -2.81 0.00 -1.88
N ASN A 282 -3.74 0.80 -1.37
CA ASN A 282 -4.88 1.32 -2.11
C ASN A 282 -4.87 2.84 -2.09
N ALA A 283 -5.33 3.48 -3.17
CA ALA A 283 -5.44 4.94 -3.27
C ALA A 283 -6.64 5.43 -4.07
N ARG A 284 -7.03 6.68 -3.80
CA ARG A 284 -8.11 7.42 -4.46
C ARG A 284 -7.74 8.90 -4.67
N MET A 285 -8.50 9.55 -5.55
CA MET A 285 -8.46 11.00 -5.80
C MET A 285 -9.25 11.81 -4.76
N ASP A 286 -10.06 11.13 -3.93
CA ASP A 286 -10.85 11.75 -2.87
C ASP A 286 -9.93 12.23 -1.74
N ASP A 287 -10.30 13.35 -1.10
CA ASP A 287 -9.53 13.92 0.02
C ASP A 287 -9.43 12.91 1.18
N ALA A 288 -8.30 12.96 1.89
CA ALA A 288 -8.04 12.08 3.02
C ALA A 288 -8.51 12.72 4.34
N PRO A 289 -9.28 12.00 5.18
CA PRO A 289 -9.71 12.53 6.48
C PRO A 289 -8.58 12.66 7.51
N PHE A 290 -7.45 11.99 7.28
CA PHE A 290 -6.29 12.02 8.16
C PHE A 290 -5.02 12.34 7.38
N THR A 291 -4.12 13.11 7.98
CA THR A 291 -2.69 13.06 7.63
C THR A 291 -2.06 11.76 8.14
N VAL A 292 -0.84 11.44 7.70
CA VAL A 292 -0.10 10.28 8.22
C VAL A 292 0.17 10.40 9.72
N ASP A 293 0.42 11.62 10.22
CA ASP A 293 0.71 11.86 11.64
C ASP A 293 -0.57 11.76 12.50
N GLU A 294 -1.71 12.29 12.03
CA GLU A 294 -3.00 12.11 12.71
C GLU A 294 -3.41 10.63 12.76
N TYR A 295 -3.14 9.86 11.71
CA TYR A 295 -3.37 8.42 11.69
C TYR A 295 -2.48 7.69 12.72
N GLU A 296 -1.20 8.06 12.81
CA GLU A 296 -0.31 7.53 13.85
C GLU A 296 -0.81 7.87 15.26
N GLN A 297 -1.24 9.11 15.46
CA GLN A 297 -1.79 9.57 16.73
C GLN A 297 -3.08 8.82 17.09
N LEU A 298 -3.97 8.58 16.11
CA LEU A 298 -5.18 7.79 16.29
C LEU A 298 -4.86 6.37 16.80
N ILE A 299 -3.91 5.68 16.15
CA ILE A 299 -3.47 4.34 16.56
C ILE A 299 -2.86 4.38 17.97
N ASN A 300 -1.98 5.34 18.26
CA ASN A 300 -1.33 5.45 19.57
C ASN A 300 -2.32 5.75 20.69
N ASN A 301 -3.32 6.62 20.43
CA ASN A 301 -4.38 6.92 21.39
C ASN A 301 -5.25 5.70 21.66
N TYR A 302 -5.60 4.94 20.63
CA TYR A 302 -6.34 3.68 20.77
C TYR A 302 -5.56 2.66 21.63
N LEU A 303 -4.29 2.43 21.29
CA LEU A 303 -3.44 1.45 22.00
C LEU A 303 -3.14 1.85 23.45
N SER A 304 -3.10 3.14 23.76
CA SER A 304 -2.89 3.64 25.13
C SER A 304 -4.19 3.77 25.95
N GLY A 305 -5.34 3.40 25.38
CA GLY A 305 -6.64 3.56 26.03
C GLY A 305 -7.09 5.03 26.19
N LYS A 306 -6.49 5.95 25.44
CA LYS A 306 -6.78 7.39 25.44
C LYS A 306 -7.71 7.82 24.30
N ALA A 307 -8.32 6.89 23.58
CA ALA A 307 -9.34 7.23 22.58
C ALA A 307 -10.44 8.11 23.22
N GLY A 308 -10.81 9.21 22.58
CA GLY A 308 -11.72 10.21 23.15
C GLY A 308 -11.08 11.27 24.07
N SER A 309 -9.77 11.22 24.31
CA SER A 309 -9.05 12.13 25.23
C SER A 309 -7.96 12.92 24.50
N SER A 310 -8.30 13.62 23.42
CA SER A 310 -7.34 14.52 22.77
C SER A 310 -7.40 15.93 23.39
N ASN A 311 -6.45 16.23 24.27
CA ASN A 311 -6.01 17.60 24.55
C ASN A 311 -4.61 17.79 23.97
N THR A 312 -4.47 17.76 22.64
CA THR A 312 -3.24 18.23 21.98
C THR A 312 -3.57 18.69 20.57
N THR A 313 -3.53 20.00 20.37
CA THR A 313 -3.37 20.63 19.06
C THR A 313 -2.04 20.17 18.45
N PRO A 314 -1.99 19.69 17.20
CA PRO A 314 -0.73 19.44 16.51
C PRO A 314 0.01 20.76 16.35
N GLU A 315 1.24 20.84 16.86
CA GLU A 315 2.12 21.95 16.54
C GLU A 315 2.54 21.80 15.06
N PRO A 316 2.41 22.85 14.24
CA PRO A 316 2.80 22.77 12.84
C PRO A 316 4.29 22.43 12.73
N SER A 317 4.61 21.44 11.90
CA SER A 317 5.98 21.09 11.56
C SER A 317 6.65 22.26 10.85
N THR A 318 7.45 23.01 11.60
CA THR A 318 8.31 24.05 11.04
C THR A 318 9.38 23.37 10.20
N PRO A 319 9.51 23.67 8.88
CA PRO A 319 10.61 23.14 8.09
C PRO A 319 11.93 23.67 8.66
N GLU A 320 12.88 22.76 8.88
CA GLU A 320 14.23 23.08 9.31
C GLU A 320 14.90 23.95 8.24
N VAL A 321 14.97 25.26 8.49
CA VAL A 321 15.69 26.20 7.61
C VAL A 321 17.17 25.90 7.77
N THR A 322 17.77 25.30 6.76
CA THR A 322 19.22 25.19 6.64
C THR A 322 19.81 26.61 6.62
N PRO A 323 20.73 26.98 7.53
CA PRO A 323 21.31 28.31 7.52
C PRO A 323 22.12 28.50 6.23
N GLU A 324 21.82 29.60 5.54
CA GLU A 324 22.52 30.06 4.34
C GLU A 324 24.01 30.29 4.68
N VAL A 325 24.89 29.56 4.00
CA VAL A 325 26.35 29.72 4.14
C VAL A 325 26.76 30.95 3.36
N THR A 326 27.07 32.04 4.07
CA THR A 326 27.66 33.25 3.49
C THR A 326 29.03 32.90 2.87
N PRO A 327 29.32 33.26 1.62
CA PRO A 327 30.64 33.03 1.04
C PRO A 327 31.68 33.94 1.70
N GLU A 328 32.75 33.32 2.22
CA GLU A 328 33.91 33.98 2.80
C GLU A 328 34.66 34.76 1.71
N VAL A 329 34.69 36.09 1.84
CA VAL A 329 35.48 36.96 0.97
C VAL A 329 36.96 36.77 1.32
N THR A 330 37.72 36.22 0.38
CA THR A 330 39.18 36.13 0.49
C THR A 330 39.78 37.53 0.26
N PRO A 331 40.65 38.05 1.14
CA PRO A 331 41.40 39.26 0.84
C PRO A 331 42.59 38.91 -0.07
N GLU A 332 42.73 39.65 -1.17
CA GLU A 332 43.92 39.63 -2.02
C GLU A 332 45.16 40.09 -1.22
N VAL A 333 46.22 39.27 -1.26
CA VAL A 333 47.62 39.69 -1.15
C VAL A 333 48.44 38.90 -2.16
#